data_AF-A0A367HHM1-F1
#
_entry.id   AF-A0A367HHM1-F1
#
_cell.length_a   1.000
_cell.length_b   1.000
_cell.length_c   1.000
_cell.angle_alpha   90.00
_cell.angle_beta   90.00
_cell.angle_gamma   90.00
#
_symmetry.space_group_name_H-M   'P 1'
#
loop_
_entity.id
_entity.type
_entity.pdbx_description
1 polymer ?
#
loop_
_entity_poly.entity_id
_entity_poly.type
_entity_poly.pdbx_seq_one_letter_code
_entity_poly.pdbx_strand_id
1 'polypeptide(L)'
;MVFRNADLPGLFHHADALAIGRQQSAVKLTRTQLSLLVVGALATALPRVRVGADFQLLSALSALAYAGVLLASFGAARRHAASHWQLNRSAAEFIKSMCWRYAVHGAPFDLNAPDPEGLFVARVEEGLRELRKVGWRDPREDGELPSGGLVTPSMRELRGKSFNVRKETYVRDRLIEQRNWYRRRQETSRRATRLWSTAITLLTLLALLFATLQTFSVAQGVNAAGVLSSSAAACLAWSEIRRHQPLISAHALVEQDLMEMHVAMENMVTERQWPQAVYETERVVSPQHTDWLARLRS
;
A
#
# COMPACT_ATOMS: atom_id res chain seq x y z
N MET A 1 8.56 -27.50 8.38
CA MET A 1 7.19 -26.94 8.45
C MET A 1 7.14 -25.70 7.56
N VAL A 2 5.99 -25.35 7.02
CA VAL A 2 5.75 -24.09 6.31
C VAL A 2 4.81 -23.25 7.16
N PHE A 3 5.12 -21.98 7.39
CA PHE A 3 4.28 -21.07 8.17
C PHE A 3 3.99 -19.81 7.35
N ARG A 4 2.72 -19.54 7.06
CA ARG A 4 2.28 -18.50 6.12
C ARG A 4 1.29 -17.55 6.80
N ASN A 5 0.94 -16.48 6.09
CA ASN A 5 -0.09 -15.55 6.56
C ASN A 5 -1.43 -16.24 6.86
N ALA A 6 -1.75 -17.35 6.19
CA ALA A 6 -2.98 -18.15 6.42
C ALA A 6 -3.02 -18.84 7.79
N ASP A 7 -1.87 -18.96 8.45
CA ASP A 7 -1.73 -19.56 9.79
C ASP A 7 -1.92 -18.53 10.92
N LEU A 8 -2.16 -17.26 10.58
CA LEU A 8 -2.29 -16.17 11.52
C LEU A 8 -3.74 -16.03 12.04
N PRO A 9 -3.96 -15.28 13.14
CA PRO A 9 -5.28 -15.15 13.75
C PRO A 9 -6.33 -14.51 12.83
N GLY A 10 -7.60 -14.83 13.06
CA GLY A 10 -8.72 -14.21 12.33
C GLY A 10 -8.73 -12.68 12.40
N LEU A 11 -8.25 -12.11 13.52
CA LEU A 11 -8.09 -10.66 13.68
C LEU A 11 -7.10 -10.05 12.67
N PHE A 12 -5.99 -10.74 12.39
CA PHE A 12 -5.05 -10.32 11.34
C PHE A 12 -5.73 -10.32 9.97
N HIS A 13 -6.42 -11.41 9.63
CA HIS A 13 -7.09 -11.55 8.33
C HIS A 13 -8.16 -10.49 8.10
N HIS A 14 -8.95 -10.18 9.12
CA HIS A 14 -9.96 -9.14 9.04
C HIS A 14 -9.35 -7.75 8.85
N ALA A 15 -8.36 -7.39 9.68
CA ALA A 15 -7.66 -6.10 9.56
C ALA A 15 -6.97 -5.94 8.18
N ASP A 16 -6.32 -7.00 7.70
CA ASP A 16 -5.65 -7.02 6.39
C ASP A 16 -6.65 -6.89 5.23
N ALA A 17 -7.76 -7.63 5.28
CA ALA A 17 -8.82 -7.54 4.27
C ALA A 17 -9.44 -6.14 4.20
N LEU A 18 -9.73 -5.51 5.34
CA LEU A 18 -10.22 -4.14 5.40
C LEU A 18 -9.20 -3.14 4.86
N ALA A 19 -7.92 -3.30 5.20
CA ALA A 19 -6.84 -2.45 4.70
C ALA A 19 -6.75 -2.53 3.17
N ILE A 20 -6.72 -3.75 2.61
CA ILE A 20 -6.64 -3.99 1.16
C ILE A 20 -7.89 -3.44 0.45
N GLY A 21 -9.09 -3.75 0.96
CA GLY A 21 -10.34 -3.30 0.35
C GLY A 21 -10.45 -1.77 0.29
N ARG A 22 -10.06 -1.07 1.37
CA ARG A 22 -10.04 0.40 1.39
C ARG A 22 -8.96 0.99 0.50
N GLN A 23 -7.76 0.39 0.45
CA GLN A 23 -6.69 0.81 -0.46
C GLN A 23 -7.12 0.68 -1.92
N GLN A 24 -7.70 -0.46 -2.31
CA GLN A 24 -8.20 -0.68 -3.68
C GLN A 24 -9.31 0.29 -4.04
N SER A 25 -10.23 0.56 -3.09
CA SER A 25 -11.32 1.52 -3.29
C SER A 25 -10.80 2.94 -3.50
N ALA A 26 -9.81 3.38 -2.72
CA ALA A 26 -9.17 4.68 -2.89
C ALA A 26 -8.48 4.80 -4.26
N VAL A 27 -7.71 3.79 -4.66
CA VAL A 27 -7.04 3.76 -5.97
C VAL A 27 -8.05 3.76 -7.12
N LYS A 28 -9.15 3.00 -7.00
CA LYS A 28 -10.23 2.97 -8.00
C LYS A 28 -10.92 4.33 -8.11
N LEU A 29 -11.15 5.01 -7.00
CA LEU A 29 -11.79 6.32 -6.95
C LEU A 29 -10.93 7.36 -7.69
N THR A 30 -9.64 7.45 -7.35
CA THR A 30 -8.69 8.32 -8.06
C THR A 30 -8.67 8.02 -9.55
N ARG A 31 -8.55 6.75 -9.94
CA ARG A 31 -8.56 6.36 -11.35
C ARG A 31 -9.82 6.86 -12.05
N THR A 32 -10.98 6.72 -11.40
CA THR A 32 -12.27 7.17 -11.94
C THR A 32 -12.30 8.70 -12.09
N GLN A 33 -11.82 9.46 -11.10
CA GLN A 33 -11.75 10.92 -11.18
C GLN A 33 -10.87 11.38 -12.34
N LEU A 34 -9.67 10.81 -12.48
CA LEU A 34 -8.74 11.14 -13.56
C LEU A 34 -9.33 10.79 -14.93
N SER A 35 -9.97 9.62 -15.07
CA SER A 35 -10.64 9.24 -16.31
C SER A 35 -11.80 10.19 -16.66
N LEU A 36 -12.62 10.59 -15.68
CA LEU A 36 -13.70 11.55 -15.90
C LEU A 36 -13.18 12.92 -16.35
N LEU A 37 -12.08 13.41 -15.78
CA LEU A 37 -11.44 14.65 -16.21
C LEU A 37 -10.98 14.58 -17.67
N VAL A 38 -10.34 13.47 -18.08
CA VAL A 38 -9.92 13.25 -19.47
C VAL A 38 -11.12 13.16 -20.42
N VAL A 39 -12.19 12.46 -20.03
CA VAL A 39 -13.45 12.38 -20.80
C VAL A 39 -14.08 13.76 -20.95
N GLY A 40 -14.09 14.56 -19.87
CA GLY A 40 -14.60 15.93 -19.88
C GLY A 40 -13.83 16.83 -20.84
N ALA A 41 -12.49 16.72 -20.85
CA ALA A 41 -11.63 17.44 -21.78
C ALA A 41 -11.84 17.00 -23.23
N LEU A 42 -11.96 15.69 -23.48
CA LEU A 42 -12.25 15.15 -24.81
C LEU A 42 -13.60 15.64 -25.35
N ALA A 43 -14.64 15.61 -24.51
CA ALA A 43 -15.96 16.10 -24.88
C ALA A 43 -15.94 17.59 -25.28
N THR A 44 -15.15 18.42 -24.60
CA THR A 44 -15.00 19.84 -24.97
C THR A 44 -14.18 20.09 -26.23
N ALA A 45 -13.30 19.17 -26.60
CA ALA A 45 -12.39 19.35 -27.73
C ALA A 45 -12.98 18.93 -29.08
N LEU A 46 -14.02 18.09 -29.04
CA LEU A 46 -14.71 17.60 -30.22
C LEU A 46 -15.70 18.64 -30.78
N PRO A 47 -16.01 18.59 -32.10
CA PRO A 47 -16.97 19.50 -32.72
C PRO A 47 -18.33 19.46 -32.04
N ARG A 48 -19.02 20.61 -31.98
CA ARG A 48 -20.33 20.72 -31.32
C ARG A 48 -21.36 19.81 -31.98
N VAL A 49 -21.86 18.83 -31.24
CA VAL A 49 -23.00 17.99 -31.63
C VAL A 49 -24.26 18.52 -30.96
N ARG A 50 -25.24 18.95 -31.76
CA ARG A 50 -26.54 19.43 -31.28
C ARG A 50 -27.60 18.34 -31.40
N VAL A 51 -28.50 18.27 -30.43
CA VAL A 51 -29.72 17.44 -30.46
C VAL A 51 -30.91 18.37 -30.25
N GLY A 52 -31.80 18.48 -31.23
CA GLY A 52 -32.85 19.52 -31.21
C GLY A 52 -32.30 20.93 -31.41
N ALA A 53 -33.02 21.95 -30.94
CA ALA A 53 -32.70 23.36 -31.21
C ALA A 53 -31.43 23.84 -30.49
N ASP A 54 -31.33 23.58 -29.18
CA ASP A 54 -30.33 24.24 -28.32
C ASP A 54 -29.44 23.28 -27.51
N PHE A 55 -29.76 21.99 -27.44
CA PHE A 55 -29.03 21.07 -26.58
C PHE A 55 -27.70 20.63 -27.20
N GLN A 56 -26.59 20.96 -26.53
CA GLN A 56 -25.24 20.56 -26.93
C GLN A 56 -24.82 19.30 -26.17
N LEU A 57 -24.88 18.15 -26.85
CA LEU A 57 -24.68 16.83 -26.24
C LEU A 57 -23.31 16.70 -25.57
N LEU A 58 -22.25 17.17 -26.23
CA LEU A 58 -20.88 17.05 -25.72
C LEU A 58 -20.61 18.00 -24.54
N SER A 59 -21.22 19.18 -24.54
CA SER A 59 -21.15 20.11 -23.41
C SER A 59 -21.86 19.52 -22.18
N ALA A 60 -23.01 18.87 -22.37
CA ALA A 60 -23.70 18.14 -21.31
C ALA A 60 -22.87 16.96 -20.78
N LEU A 61 -22.21 16.20 -21.67
CA LEU A 61 -21.30 15.12 -21.26
C LEU A 61 -20.13 15.64 -20.43
N SER A 62 -19.53 16.76 -20.82
CA SER A 62 -18.46 17.40 -20.05
C SER A 62 -18.95 17.86 -18.67
N ALA A 63 -20.12 18.52 -18.60
CA ALA A 63 -20.73 18.93 -17.35
C ALA A 63 -21.02 17.73 -16.41
N LEU A 64 -21.54 16.62 -16.96
CA LEU A 64 -21.75 15.39 -16.20
C LEU A 64 -20.44 14.78 -15.70
N ALA A 65 -19.37 14.83 -16.50
CA ALA A 65 -18.06 14.35 -16.08
C ALA A 65 -17.52 15.16 -14.89
N TYR A 66 -17.60 16.49 -14.94
CA TYR A 66 -17.22 17.35 -13.82
C TYR A 66 -18.09 17.14 -12.58
N ALA A 67 -19.41 17.02 -12.75
CA ALA A 67 -20.32 16.69 -11.65
C ALA A 67 -19.95 15.34 -11.00
N GLY A 68 -19.63 14.33 -11.81
CA GLY A 68 -19.15 13.03 -11.34
C GLY A 68 -17.87 13.12 -10.52
N VAL A 69 -16.90 13.94 -10.96
CA VAL A 69 -15.66 14.19 -10.19
C VAL A 69 -15.98 14.85 -8.85
N LEU A 70 -16.84 15.87 -8.83
CA LEU A 70 -17.23 16.57 -7.60
C LEU A 70 -17.94 15.63 -6.61
N LEU A 71 -18.91 14.84 -7.09
CA LEU A 71 -19.62 13.85 -6.27
C LEU A 71 -18.66 12.80 -5.71
N ALA A 72 -17.73 12.30 -6.54
CA ALA A 72 -16.69 11.38 -6.12
C ALA A 72 -15.79 11.98 -5.03
N SER A 73 -15.30 13.20 -5.22
CA SER A 73 -14.44 13.92 -4.27
C SER A 73 -15.15 14.17 -2.93
N PHE A 74 -16.39 14.64 -2.98
CA PHE A 74 -17.18 14.92 -1.79
C PHE A 74 -17.52 13.63 -1.02
N GLY A 75 -17.86 12.57 -1.74
CA GLY A 75 -18.06 11.24 -1.16
C GLY A 75 -16.79 10.69 -0.51
N ALA A 76 -15.60 10.96 -1.08
CA ALA A 76 -14.32 10.57 -0.50
C ALA A 76 -14.03 11.31 0.81
N ALA A 77 -14.18 12.64 0.79
CA ALA A 77 -13.88 13.51 1.93
C ALA A 77 -14.72 13.15 3.15
N ARG A 78 -16.01 12.84 2.95
CA ARG A 78 -16.94 12.46 4.03
C ARG A 78 -16.64 11.11 4.68
N ARG A 79 -15.94 10.19 4.01
CA ARG A 79 -15.75 8.81 4.50
C ARG A 79 -14.51 8.63 5.37
N HIS A 80 -13.68 9.65 5.58
CA HIS A 80 -12.37 9.57 6.26
C HIS A 80 -11.54 8.33 5.87
N ALA A 81 -11.74 7.83 4.63
CA ALA A 81 -11.29 6.50 4.23
C ALA A 81 -9.76 6.38 4.26
N ALA A 82 -9.07 7.51 4.02
CA ALA A 82 -7.63 7.68 4.08
C ALA A 82 -7.02 7.43 5.48
N SER A 83 -7.72 7.76 6.56
CA SER A 83 -7.22 7.47 7.91
C SER A 83 -7.49 6.00 8.28
N HIS A 84 -8.70 5.50 7.96
CA HIS A 84 -9.10 4.15 8.35
C HIS A 84 -8.33 3.03 7.62
N TRP A 85 -7.91 3.20 6.36
CA TRP A 85 -7.09 2.16 5.70
C TRP A 85 -5.71 2.04 6.36
N GLN A 86 -5.09 3.16 6.72
CA GLN A 86 -3.75 3.18 7.31
C GLN A 86 -3.76 2.54 8.69
N LEU A 87 -4.78 2.85 9.51
CA LEU A 87 -4.94 2.25 10.83
C LEU A 87 -5.16 0.73 10.76
N ASN A 88 -5.97 0.24 9.82
CA ASN A 88 -6.15 -1.21 9.62
C ASN A 88 -4.89 -1.89 9.11
N ARG A 89 -4.14 -1.23 8.20
CA ARG A 89 -2.83 -1.73 7.76
C ARG A 89 -1.84 -1.80 8.92
N SER A 90 -1.78 -0.77 9.76
CA SER A 90 -0.92 -0.75 10.95
C SER A 90 -1.30 -1.85 11.93
N ALA A 91 -2.60 -2.08 12.18
CA ALA A 91 -3.06 -3.18 13.02
C ALA A 91 -2.66 -4.56 12.44
N ALA A 92 -2.90 -4.79 11.15
CA ALA A 92 -2.55 -6.05 10.50
C ALA A 92 -1.04 -6.34 10.56
N GLU A 93 -0.20 -5.37 10.20
CA GLU A 93 1.26 -5.55 10.22
C GLU A 93 1.81 -5.69 11.64
N PHE A 94 1.24 -4.99 12.62
CA PHE A 94 1.58 -5.14 14.02
C PHE A 94 1.24 -6.54 14.53
N ILE A 95 0.01 -7.01 14.34
CA ILE A 95 -0.43 -8.36 14.75
C ILE A 95 0.45 -9.42 14.08
N LYS A 96 0.69 -9.30 12.77
CA LYS A 96 1.55 -10.21 12.02
C LYS A 96 2.96 -10.29 12.61
N SER A 97 3.58 -9.14 12.87
CA SER A 97 4.91 -9.07 13.47
C SER A 97 4.96 -9.74 14.84
N MET A 98 3.96 -9.48 15.68
CA MET A 98 3.83 -10.09 17.00
C MET A 98 3.66 -11.62 16.90
N CYS A 99 2.86 -12.11 15.95
CA CYS A 99 2.65 -13.53 15.75
C CYS A 99 3.94 -14.25 15.34
N TRP A 100 4.72 -13.66 14.43
CA TRP A 100 6.02 -14.20 14.04
C TRP A 100 6.98 -14.23 15.22
N ARG A 101 7.12 -13.12 15.95
CA ARG A 101 7.98 -13.05 17.14
C ARG A 101 7.59 -14.11 18.17
N TYR A 102 6.29 -14.28 18.44
CA TYR A 102 5.83 -15.34 19.34
C TYR A 102 6.16 -16.74 18.79
N ALA A 103 5.85 -17.03 17.53
CA ALA A 103 5.99 -18.36 16.97
C ALA A 103 7.45 -18.83 16.90
N VAL A 104 8.42 -17.92 16.81
CA VAL A 104 9.84 -18.29 16.64
C VAL A 104 10.73 -18.02 17.85
N HIS A 105 10.18 -17.59 18.99
CA HIS A 105 10.95 -17.14 20.19
C HIS A 105 11.72 -15.82 19.95
N GLY A 106 11.16 -14.93 19.14
CA GLY A 106 11.58 -13.54 19.03
C GLY A 106 11.27 -12.75 20.30
N ALA A 107 12.09 -11.74 20.64
CA ALA A 107 11.85 -10.91 21.82
C ALA A 107 10.50 -10.18 21.73
N PRO A 108 9.72 -10.03 22.82
CA PRO A 108 10.03 -10.45 24.20
C PRO A 108 9.58 -11.88 24.54
N PHE A 109 9.29 -12.73 23.56
CA PHE A 109 8.73 -14.09 23.75
C PHE A 109 9.81 -15.17 23.73
N ASP A 110 10.97 -14.87 24.30
CA ASP A 110 12.10 -15.80 24.35
C ASP A 110 11.81 -17.00 25.27
N LEU A 111 12.82 -17.85 25.48
CA LEU A 111 12.72 -19.02 26.35
C LEU A 111 12.57 -18.66 27.84
N ASN A 112 12.90 -17.43 28.24
CA ASN A 112 12.88 -17.00 29.63
C ASN A 112 11.51 -16.45 30.05
N ALA A 113 10.61 -16.21 29.09
CA ALA A 113 9.25 -15.78 29.36
C ALA A 113 8.45 -16.91 30.06
N PRO A 114 8.00 -16.73 31.33
CA PRO A 114 7.31 -17.79 32.07
C PRO A 114 5.95 -18.19 31.47
N ASP A 115 5.22 -17.19 30.97
CA ASP A 115 3.96 -17.35 30.23
C ASP A 115 4.05 -16.57 28.90
N PRO A 116 4.63 -17.16 27.84
CA PRO A 116 4.82 -16.47 26.58
C PRO A 116 3.50 -16.23 25.84
N GLU A 117 2.48 -17.06 26.05
CA GLU A 117 1.15 -16.90 25.44
C GLU A 117 0.39 -15.75 26.09
N GLY A 118 0.32 -15.70 27.43
CA GLY A 118 -0.27 -14.57 28.15
C GLY A 118 0.48 -13.26 27.89
N LEU A 119 1.82 -13.29 27.84
CA LEU A 119 2.61 -12.12 27.45
C LEU A 119 2.30 -11.67 26.02
N PHE A 120 2.16 -12.60 25.07
CA PHE A 120 1.80 -12.28 23.69
C PHE A 120 0.44 -11.61 23.61
N VAL A 121 -0.58 -12.18 24.24
CA VAL A 121 -1.93 -11.60 24.29
C VAL A 121 -1.88 -10.21 24.90
N ALA A 122 -1.22 -10.04 26.05
CA ALA A 122 -1.12 -8.75 26.72
C ALA A 122 -0.48 -7.67 25.83
N ARG A 123 0.60 -8.01 25.11
CA ARG A 123 1.31 -7.07 24.23
C ARG A 123 0.54 -6.75 22.96
N VAL A 124 -0.16 -7.73 22.38
CA VAL A 124 -1.05 -7.48 21.23
C VAL A 124 -2.16 -6.55 21.65
N GLU A 125 -2.84 -6.83 22.76
CA GLU A 125 -3.90 -5.96 23.27
C GLU A 125 -3.38 -4.55 23.52
N GLU A 126 -2.23 -4.40 24.20
CA GLU A 126 -1.58 -3.12 24.45
C GLU A 126 -1.36 -2.29 23.18
N GLY A 127 -0.72 -2.87 22.17
CA GLY A 127 -0.47 -2.16 20.91
C GLY A 127 -1.76 -1.79 20.18
N LEU A 128 -2.78 -2.67 20.22
CA LEU A 128 -4.09 -2.37 19.64
C LEU A 128 -4.83 -1.27 20.43
N ARG A 129 -4.64 -1.15 21.76
CA ARG A 129 -5.19 -0.01 22.52
C ARG A 129 -4.66 1.32 22.02
N GLU A 130 -3.35 1.41 21.73
CA GLU A 130 -2.77 2.63 21.19
C GLU A 130 -3.36 2.98 19.82
N LEU A 131 -3.63 1.97 18.97
CA LEU A 131 -4.33 2.19 17.70
C LEU A 131 -5.79 2.62 17.89
N ARG A 132 -6.50 2.08 18.89
CA ARG A 132 -7.88 2.50 19.21
C ARG A 132 -7.95 3.96 19.61
N LYS A 133 -6.98 4.47 20.38
CA LYS A 133 -6.91 5.89 20.79
C LYS A 133 -6.88 6.85 19.59
N VAL A 134 -6.33 6.41 18.47
CA VAL A 134 -6.24 7.22 17.23
C VAL A 134 -7.32 6.86 16.20
N GLY A 135 -8.36 6.12 16.62
CA GLY A 135 -9.56 5.87 15.81
C GLY A 135 -9.57 4.54 15.05
N TRP A 136 -8.70 3.58 15.38
CA TRP A 136 -8.86 2.21 14.89
C TRP A 136 -10.07 1.57 15.58
N ARG A 137 -10.94 0.91 14.79
CA ARG A 137 -12.11 0.20 15.30
C ARG A 137 -11.77 -1.27 15.44
N ASP A 138 -12.01 -1.82 16.63
CA ASP A 138 -11.79 -3.23 16.89
C ASP A 138 -13.02 -4.03 16.43
N PRO A 139 -12.89 -4.92 15.43
CA PRO A 139 -14.03 -5.69 14.91
C PRO A 139 -14.66 -6.63 15.94
N ARG A 140 -13.97 -6.89 17.07
CA ARG A 140 -14.50 -7.69 18.17
C ARG A 140 -15.50 -6.92 19.03
N GLU A 141 -15.37 -5.60 19.12
CA GLU A 141 -16.31 -4.74 19.85
C GLU A 141 -17.63 -4.58 19.09
N ASP A 142 -17.55 -4.61 17.76
CA ASP A 142 -18.71 -4.53 16.85
C ASP A 142 -19.38 -5.91 16.60
N GLY A 143 -18.87 -6.99 17.21
CA GLY A 143 -19.38 -8.35 17.04
C GLY A 143 -19.10 -9.00 15.68
N GLU A 144 -18.26 -8.38 14.85
CA GLU A 144 -17.86 -8.91 13.53
C GLU A 144 -16.88 -10.08 13.65
N LEU A 145 -16.20 -10.19 14.79
CA LEU A 145 -15.28 -11.27 15.13
C LEU A 145 -15.47 -11.75 16.58
N PRO A 146 -15.37 -13.06 16.86
CA PRO A 146 -15.35 -13.56 18.23
C PRO A 146 -14.18 -13.00 19.05
N SER A 147 -14.41 -12.76 20.33
CA SER A 147 -13.33 -12.42 21.27
C SER A 147 -12.45 -13.66 21.52
N GLY A 148 -11.16 -13.57 21.21
CA GLY A 148 -10.17 -14.63 21.44
C GLY A 148 -9.49 -15.14 20.16
N GLY A 149 -8.83 -16.30 20.26
CA GLY A 149 -8.19 -16.95 19.10
C GLY A 149 -6.93 -16.24 18.57
N LEU A 150 -6.29 -15.40 19.37
CA LEU A 150 -5.07 -14.68 18.99
C LEU A 150 -3.85 -15.60 18.85
N VAL A 151 -3.85 -16.76 19.49
CA VAL A 151 -2.79 -17.77 19.33
C VAL A 151 -3.36 -18.95 18.56
N THR A 152 -2.86 -19.16 17.34
CA THR A 152 -3.32 -20.24 16.47
C THR A 152 -2.59 -21.56 16.75
N PRO A 153 -3.17 -22.72 16.40
CA PRO A 153 -2.49 -24.01 16.50
C PRO A 153 -1.15 -24.05 15.76
N SER A 154 -1.09 -23.51 14.53
CA SER A 154 0.15 -23.43 13.75
C SER A 154 1.23 -22.60 14.44
N MET A 155 0.87 -21.50 15.12
CA MET A 155 1.82 -20.70 15.91
C MET A 155 2.41 -21.50 17.07
N ARG A 156 1.57 -22.24 17.81
CA ARG A 156 2.04 -23.12 18.90
C ARG A 156 2.89 -24.26 18.37
N GLU A 157 2.51 -24.85 17.24
CA GLU A 157 3.25 -25.92 16.61
C GLU A 157 4.66 -25.45 16.23
N LEU A 158 4.80 -24.32 15.54
CA LEU A 158 6.10 -23.76 15.16
C LEU A 158 6.94 -23.42 16.41
N ARG A 159 6.30 -22.83 17.43
CA ARG A 159 6.95 -22.49 18.71
C ARG A 159 7.55 -23.72 19.39
N GLY A 160 6.84 -24.85 19.35
CA GLY A 160 7.29 -26.11 19.93
C GLY A 160 8.41 -26.83 19.16
N LYS A 161 8.84 -26.33 17.99
CA LYS A 161 9.94 -26.96 17.23
C LYS A 161 11.31 -26.58 17.78
N SER A 162 12.31 -27.37 17.41
CA SER A 162 13.72 -27.08 17.70
C SER A 162 14.16 -25.73 17.10
N PHE A 163 15.21 -25.16 17.68
CA PHE A 163 15.78 -23.89 17.23
C PHE A 163 16.05 -23.85 15.72
N ASN A 164 16.70 -24.88 15.18
CA ASN A 164 17.04 -24.94 13.75
C ASN A 164 15.79 -24.89 12.86
N VAL A 165 14.72 -25.59 13.24
CA VAL A 165 13.46 -25.59 12.47
C VAL A 165 12.77 -24.22 12.54
N ARG A 166 12.73 -23.59 13.74
CA ARG A 166 12.20 -22.23 13.90
C ARG A 166 12.99 -21.21 13.07
N LYS A 167 14.33 -21.29 13.14
CA LYS A 167 15.26 -20.44 12.40
C LYS A 167 15.06 -20.56 10.90
N GLU A 168 15.11 -21.78 10.36
CA GLU A 168 14.93 -22.03 8.93
C GLU A 168 13.55 -21.55 8.46
N THR A 169 12.50 -21.84 9.23
CA THR A 169 11.12 -21.41 8.89
C THR A 169 11.02 -19.88 8.85
N TYR A 170 11.56 -19.17 9.85
CA TYR A 170 11.57 -17.71 9.87
C TYR A 170 12.35 -17.11 8.69
N VAL A 171 13.59 -17.58 8.47
CA VAL A 171 14.44 -17.06 7.41
C VAL A 171 13.78 -17.27 6.04
N ARG A 172 13.26 -18.47 5.78
CA ARG A 172 12.64 -18.82 4.50
C ARG A 172 11.29 -18.12 4.28
N ASP A 173 10.37 -18.27 5.22
CA ASP A 173 8.95 -17.93 5.01
C ASP A 173 8.64 -16.47 5.39
N ARG A 174 9.48 -15.82 6.22
CA ARG A 174 9.32 -14.41 6.61
C ARG A 174 10.39 -13.53 5.98
N LEU A 175 11.66 -13.76 6.27
CA LEU A 175 12.73 -12.82 5.89
C LEU A 175 12.96 -12.79 4.36
N ILE A 176 13.22 -13.95 3.74
CA ILE A 176 13.47 -14.05 2.30
C ILE A 176 12.23 -13.62 1.50
N GLU A 177 11.03 -13.97 1.98
CA GLU A 177 9.75 -13.52 1.38
C GLU A 177 9.67 -11.99 1.36
N GLN A 178 9.93 -11.33 2.49
CA GLN A 178 9.91 -9.86 2.59
C GLN A 178 10.98 -9.22 1.70
N ARG A 179 12.22 -9.71 1.72
CA ARG A 179 13.28 -9.24 0.83
C ARG A 179 12.87 -9.33 -0.64
N ASN A 180 12.33 -10.48 -1.05
CA ASN A 180 11.83 -10.68 -2.42
C ASN A 180 10.64 -9.78 -2.76
N TRP A 181 9.78 -9.48 -1.79
CA TRP A 181 8.69 -8.53 -1.95
C TRP A 181 9.22 -7.11 -2.20
N TYR A 182 10.13 -6.60 -1.36
CA TYR A 182 10.73 -5.28 -1.52
C TYR A 182 11.46 -5.14 -2.85
N ARG A 183 12.27 -6.14 -3.24
CA ARG A 183 12.95 -6.19 -4.54
C ARG A 183 11.97 -6.10 -5.73
N ARG A 184 10.96 -6.97 -5.76
CA ARG A 184 9.93 -6.96 -6.82
C ARG A 184 9.16 -5.64 -6.86
N ARG A 185 8.88 -5.06 -5.68
CA ARG A 185 8.17 -3.79 -5.55
C ARG A 185 9.00 -2.63 -6.11
N GLN A 186 10.30 -2.62 -5.88
CA GLN A 186 11.24 -1.67 -6.46
C GLN A 186 11.29 -1.78 -7.99
N GLU A 187 11.47 -2.98 -8.54
CA GLU A 187 11.54 -3.20 -9.99
C GLU A 187 10.27 -2.74 -10.70
N THR A 188 9.12 -3.13 -10.16
CA THR A 188 7.80 -2.74 -10.70
C THR A 188 7.63 -1.23 -10.65
N SER A 189 8.04 -0.59 -9.56
CA SER A 189 7.97 0.86 -9.39
C SER A 189 8.89 1.60 -10.37
N ARG A 190 10.12 1.12 -10.58
CA ARG A 190 11.07 1.69 -11.57
C ARG A 190 10.56 1.59 -13.00
N ARG A 191 9.94 0.46 -13.37
CA ARG A 191 9.31 0.28 -14.69
C ARG A 191 8.13 1.24 -14.85
N ALA A 192 7.28 1.34 -13.84
CA ALA A 192 6.14 2.26 -13.85
C ALA A 192 6.58 3.73 -13.95
N THR A 193 7.57 4.18 -13.17
CA THR A 193 8.10 5.55 -13.26
C THR A 193 8.55 5.87 -14.68
N ARG A 194 9.36 5.00 -15.30
CA ARG A 194 9.82 5.21 -16.68
C ARG A 194 8.65 5.29 -17.65
N LEU A 195 7.70 4.37 -17.57
CA LEU A 195 6.52 4.36 -18.42
C LEU A 195 5.73 5.68 -18.31
N TRP A 196 5.43 6.13 -17.10
CA TRP A 196 4.64 7.34 -16.87
C TRP A 196 5.42 8.61 -17.24
N SER A 197 6.71 8.70 -16.92
CA SER A 197 7.55 9.82 -17.36
C SER A 197 7.60 9.91 -18.88
N THR A 198 7.78 8.80 -19.59
CA THR A 198 7.75 8.78 -21.06
C THR A 198 6.38 9.19 -21.59
N ALA A 199 5.28 8.68 -21.01
CA ALA A 199 3.93 9.06 -21.42
C ALA A 199 3.66 10.56 -21.23
N ILE A 200 4.05 11.13 -20.09
CA ILE A 200 3.91 12.57 -19.81
C ILE A 200 4.69 13.40 -20.83
N THR A 201 5.95 13.03 -21.09
CA THR A 201 6.79 13.74 -22.08
C THR A 201 6.19 13.67 -23.48
N LEU A 202 5.78 12.50 -23.95
CA LEU A 202 5.18 12.34 -25.28
C LEU A 202 3.87 13.12 -25.42
N LEU A 203 2.97 13.02 -24.43
CA LEU A 203 1.71 13.76 -24.45
C LEU A 203 1.95 15.28 -24.46
N THR A 204 2.93 15.76 -23.70
CA THR A 204 3.28 17.19 -23.65
C THR A 204 3.92 17.67 -24.95
N LEU A 205 4.79 16.88 -25.56
CA LEU A 205 5.39 17.19 -26.87
C LEU A 205 4.33 17.25 -27.98
N LEU A 206 3.38 16.30 -27.98
CA LEU A 206 2.27 16.33 -28.91
C LEU A 206 1.36 17.53 -28.66
N ALA A 207 1.06 17.86 -27.39
CA ALA A 207 0.26 19.04 -27.06
C ALA A 207 0.93 20.32 -27.58
N LEU A 208 2.25 20.44 -27.41
CA LEU A 208 3.04 21.55 -27.94
C LEU A 208 2.96 21.61 -29.47
N LEU A 209 3.14 20.48 -30.15
CA LEU A 209 3.05 20.40 -31.61
C LEU A 209 1.66 20.83 -32.13
N PHE A 210 0.58 20.34 -31.53
CA PHE A 210 -0.77 20.72 -31.96
C PHE A 210 -1.08 22.19 -31.64
N ALA A 211 -0.60 22.71 -30.51
CA ALA A 211 -0.74 24.12 -30.17
C ALA A 211 -0.01 25.01 -31.19
N THR A 212 1.22 24.65 -31.60
CA THR A 212 1.96 25.43 -32.60
C THR A 212 1.30 25.37 -33.98
N LEU A 213 0.85 24.20 -34.44
CA LEU A 213 0.10 24.07 -35.69
C LEU A 213 -1.20 24.89 -35.69
N GLN A 214 -1.88 24.96 -34.54
CA GLN A 214 -3.07 25.78 -34.38
C GLN A 214 -2.75 27.28 -34.47
N THR A 215 -1.63 27.74 -33.90
CA THR A 215 -1.14 29.13 -34.03
C THR A 215 -0.93 29.54 -35.49
N PHE A 216 -0.47 28.63 -36.34
CA PHE A 216 -0.29 28.87 -37.78
C PHE A 216 -1.52 28.52 -38.62
N SER A 217 -2.69 28.30 -37.99
CA SER A 217 -3.97 28.01 -38.66
C SER A 217 -4.01 26.73 -39.51
N VAL A 218 -3.05 25.82 -39.34
CA VAL A 218 -2.90 24.57 -40.12
C VAL A 218 -3.85 23.45 -39.64
N ALA A 219 -4.34 23.54 -38.40
CA ALA A 219 -5.19 22.53 -37.77
C ALA A 219 -6.43 23.14 -37.11
N GLN A 220 -7.39 23.61 -37.92
CA GLN A 220 -8.65 24.17 -37.42
C GLN A 220 -9.72 23.08 -37.27
N GLY A 221 -10.32 22.97 -36.08
CA GLY A 221 -11.53 22.15 -35.86
C GLY A 221 -11.52 21.21 -34.64
N VAL A 222 -10.35 20.88 -34.09
CA VAL A 222 -10.23 20.02 -32.89
C VAL A 222 -9.20 20.62 -31.93
N ASN A 223 -9.59 20.87 -30.67
CA ASN A 223 -8.65 21.32 -29.64
C ASN A 223 -7.85 20.11 -29.09
N ALA A 224 -7.03 19.51 -29.94
CA ALA A 224 -6.22 18.34 -29.58
C ALA A 224 -5.21 18.67 -28.47
N ALA A 225 -4.66 19.89 -28.48
CA ALA A 225 -3.71 20.35 -27.47
C ALA A 225 -4.31 20.31 -26.05
N GLY A 226 -5.57 20.72 -25.87
CA GLY A 226 -6.25 20.70 -24.58
C GLY A 226 -6.46 19.28 -24.02
N VAL A 227 -6.82 18.32 -24.88
CA VAL A 227 -7.00 16.91 -24.48
C VAL A 227 -5.67 16.27 -24.11
N LEU A 228 -4.63 16.52 -24.92
CA LEU A 228 -3.28 15.99 -24.68
C LEU A 228 -2.68 16.54 -23.38
N SER A 229 -2.84 17.84 -23.12
CA SER A 229 -2.40 18.48 -21.86
C SER A 229 -3.17 17.92 -20.66
N SER A 230 -4.49 17.79 -20.75
CA SER A 230 -5.32 17.21 -19.67
C SER A 230 -4.95 15.75 -19.40
N SER A 231 -4.63 14.99 -20.44
CA SER A 231 -4.16 13.61 -20.33
C SER A 231 -2.78 13.53 -19.69
N ALA A 232 -1.85 14.44 -20.03
CA ALA A 232 -0.55 14.54 -19.40
C ALA A 232 -0.67 14.88 -17.90
N ALA A 233 -1.54 15.83 -17.55
CA ALA A 233 -1.83 16.18 -16.16
C ALA A 233 -2.45 14.99 -15.39
N ALA A 234 -3.34 14.23 -16.01
CA ALA A 234 -3.90 13.02 -15.42
C ALA A 234 -2.83 11.93 -15.18
N CYS A 235 -1.93 11.71 -16.15
CA CYS A 235 -0.78 10.81 -16.00
C CYS A 235 0.15 11.27 -14.86
N LEU A 236 0.43 12.57 -14.76
CA LEU A 236 1.22 13.16 -13.69
C LEU A 236 0.57 12.93 -12.33
N ALA A 237 -0.70 13.29 -12.16
CA ALA A 237 -1.45 13.07 -10.93
C ALA A 237 -1.51 11.59 -10.52
N TRP A 238 -1.67 10.68 -11.50
CA TRP A 238 -1.61 9.24 -11.26
C TRP A 238 -0.22 8.79 -10.78
N SER A 239 0.86 9.32 -11.37
CA SER A 239 2.23 8.99 -10.97
C SER A 239 2.54 9.48 -9.55
N GLU A 240 2.03 10.66 -9.18
CA GLU A 240 2.22 11.26 -7.85
C GLU A 240 1.51 10.47 -6.76
N ILE A 241 0.27 10.05 -6.99
CA ILE A 241 -0.49 9.25 -6.02
C ILE A 241 0.18 7.91 -5.73
N ARG A 242 0.93 7.38 -6.69
CA ARG A 242 1.67 6.13 -6.54
C ARG A 242 3.05 6.32 -5.90
N ARG A 243 3.49 7.57 -5.67
CA ARG A 243 4.71 8.00 -4.95
C ARG A 243 5.94 7.13 -5.25
N HIS A 244 6.17 6.82 -6.53
CA HIS A 244 7.14 5.78 -6.88
C HIS A 244 8.57 6.10 -6.43
N GLN A 245 9.02 7.37 -6.43
CA GLN A 245 10.43 7.69 -6.17
C GLN A 245 10.85 7.60 -4.69
N PRO A 246 10.19 8.26 -3.72
CA PRO A 246 10.54 8.10 -2.30
C PRO A 246 10.43 6.66 -1.81
N LEU A 247 9.51 5.88 -2.41
CA LEU A 247 9.34 4.46 -2.08
C LEU A 247 10.41 3.56 -2.71
N ILE A 248 10.93 3.89 -3.90
CA ILE A 248 12.02 3.11 -4.52
C ILE A 248 13.28 3.15 -3.65
N SER A 249 13.67 4.32 -3.17
CA SER A 249 14.89 4.48 -2.36
C SER A 249 14.75 3.86 -0.97
N ALA A 250 13.59 4.05 -0.32
CA ALA A 250 13.29 3.42 0.97
C ALA A 250 13.27 1.89 0.85
N HIS A 251 12.60 1.33 -0.17
CA HIS A 251 12.55 -0.12 -0.38
C HIS A 251 13.92 -0.72 -0.72
N ALA A 252 14.77 0.00 -1.44
CA ALA A 252 16.13 -0.47 -1.75
C ALA A 252 16.97 -0.61 -0.47
N LEU A 253 16.86 0.34 0.44
CA LEU A 253 17.57 0.29 1.71
C LEU A 253 17.06 -0.86 2.59
N VAL A 254 15.74 -1.01 2.72
CA VAL A 254 15.15 -2.14 3.46
C VAL A 254 15.56 -3.48 2.85
N GLU A 255 15.61 -3.59 1.52
CA GLU A 255 16.07 -4.81 0.85
C GLU A 255 17.54 -5.14 1.17
N GLN A 256 18.41 -4.12 1.20
CA GLN A 256 19.81 -4.27 1.61
C GLN A 256 19.92 -4.66 3.09
N ASP A 257 19.22 -3.97 3.99
CA ASP A 257 19.24 -4.28 5.42
C ASP A 257 18.77 -5.73 5.68
N LEU A 258 17.71 -6.17 4.98
CA LEU A 258 17.23 -7.55 5.06
C LEU A 258 18.24 -8.55 4.48
N MET A 259 19.00 -8.19 3.43
CA MET A 259 20.07 -9.03 2.91
C MET A 259 21.18 -9.23 3.94
N GLU A 260 21.61 -8.15 4.62
CA GLU A 260 22.63 -8.21 5.66
C GLU A 260 22.16 -9.03 6.87
N MET A 261 20.92 -8.81 7.31
CA MET A 261 20.29 -9.59 8.38
C MET A 261 20.16 -11.06 8.01
N HIS A 262 19.86 -11.39 6.76
CA HIS A 262 19.80 -12.77 6.29
C HIS A 262 21.14 -13.48 6.49
N VAL A 263 22.22 -12.89 5.97
CA VAL A 263 23.58 -13.45 6.07
C VAL A 263 23.99 -13.62 7.53
N ALA A 264 23.69 -12.64 8.39
CA ALA A 264 23.98 -12.72 9.82
C ALA A 264 23.16 -13.83 10.51
N MET A 265 21.86 -13.92 10.21
CA MET A 265 20.97 -14.94 10.78
C MET A 265 21.41 -16.35 10.40
N GLU A 266 21.80 -16.60 9.16
CA GLU A 266 22.27 -17.91 8.72
C GLU A 266 23.58 -18.31 9.41
N ASN A 267 24.56 -17.41 9.46
CA ASN A 267 25.95 -17.79 9.74
C ASN A 267 26.43 -17.45 11.17
N MET A 268 25.84 -16.45 11.82
CA MET A 268 26.40 -15.86 13.06
C MET A 268 25.44 -15.91 14.24
N VAL A 269 24.13 -15.87 14.01
CA VAL A 269 23.14 -15.79 15.10
C VAL A 269 22.96 -17.15 15.78
N THR A 270 23.33 -17.18 17.06
CA THR A 270 23.09 -18.30 17.98
C THR A 270 21.69 -18.23 18.59
N GLU A 271 21.22 -19.32 19.21
CA GLU A 271 19.91 -19.34 19.90
C GLU A 271 19.80 -18.28 21.00
N ARG A 272 20.91 -17.94 21.66
CA ARG A 272 20.95 -16.88 22.69
C ARG A 272 20.69 -15.48 22.11
N GLN A 273 21.15 -15.22 20.88
CA GLN A 273 20.99 -13.92 20.22
C GLN A 273 19.71 -13.84 19.38
N TRP A 274 19.10 -14.99 19.10
CA TRP A 274 17.94 -15.12 18.24
C TRP A 274 16.77 -14.19 18.59
N PRO A 275 16.36 -14.04 19.87
CA PRO A 275 15.22 -13.20 20.21
C PRO A 275 15.39 -11.75 19.73
N GLN A 276 16.57 -11.17 19.93
CA GLN A 276 16.86 -9.80 19.52
C GLN A 276 17.02 -9.69 18.00
N ALA A 277 17.64 -10.68 17.35
CA ALA A 277 17.78 -10.68 15.90
C ALA A 277 16.41 -10.64 15.20
N VAL A 278 15.45 -11.46 15.66
CA VAL A 278 14.07 -11.45 15.14
C VAL A 278 13.40 -10.10 15.39
N TYR A 279 13.57 -9.51 16.58
CA TYR A 279 13.02 -8.20 16.90
C TYR A 279 13.52 -7.10 15.97
N GLU A 280 14.83 -7.04 15.71
CA GLU A 280 15.41 -6.04 14.81
C GLU A 280 14.95 -6.23 13.36
N THR A 281 14.88 -7.49 12.88
CA THR A 281 14.34 -7.78 11.56
C THR A 281 12.89 -7.33 11.43
N GLU A 282 12.04 -7.66 12.41
CA GLU A 282 10.64 -7.25 12.41
C GLU A 282 10.47 -5.73 12.50
N ARG A 283 11.36 -5.03 13.21
CA ARG A 283 11.40 -3.57 13.24
C ARG A 283 11.72 -2.98 11.87
N VAL A 284 12.67 -3.56 11.14
CA VAL A 284 13.03 -3.12 9.77
C VAL A 284 11.92 -3.43 8.76
N VAL A 285 11.23 -4.56 8.90
CA VAL A 285 10.08 -4.94 8.04
C VAL A 285 8.87 -4.02 8.26
N SER A 286 8.76 -3.35 9.41
CA SER A 286 7.62 -2.50 9.75
C SER A 286 7.33 -1.40 8.71
N PRO A 287 6.06 -1.17 8.33
CA PRO A 287 5.67 -0.06 7.47
C PRO A 287 6.13 1.30 8.01
N GLN A 288 6.16 1.48 9.33
CA GLN A 288 6.58 2.73 9.96
C GLN A 288 8.05 3.05 9.67
N HIS A 289 8.90 2.02 9.63
CA HIS A 289 10.32 2.17 9.30
C HIS A 289 10.48 2.60 7.84
N THR A 290 9.75 1.96 6.93
CA THR A 290 9.73 2.34 5.50
C THR A 290 9.21 3.78 5.32
N ASP A 291 8.15 4.18 6.02
CA ASP A 291 7.59 5.54 5.95
C ASP A 291 8.53 6.60 6.52
N TRP A 292 9.31 6.26 7.54
CA TRP A 292 10.36 7.14 8.08
C TRP A 292 11.49 7.33 7.07
N LEU A 293 11.99 6.24 6.46
CA LEU A 293 13.00 6.29 5.41
C LEU A 293 12.54 7.10 4.19
N ALA A 294 11.29 6.90 3.76
CA ALA A 294 10.73 7.60 2.62
C ALA A 294 10.61 9.11 2.86
N ARG A 295 10.40 9.55 4.11
CA ARG A 295 10.38 10.97 4.51
C ARG A 295 11.76 11.59 4.61
N LEU A 296 12.76 10.82 5.03
CA LEU A 296 14.14 11.31 5.12
C LEU A 296 14.77 11.58 3.74
N ARG A 297 14.28 10.89 2.70
CA ARG A 297 14.80 10.96 1.33
C ARG A 297 13.89 11.70 0.34
N SER A 298 12.79 12.29 0.82
CA SER A 298 11.91 13.16 0.03
C SER A 298 12.32 14.61 0.18
#